data_AF-A0A059EWA9-F1
#
_entry.id   AF-A0A059EWA9-F1
#
_cell.length_a   1.000
_cell.length_b   1.000
_cell.length_c   1.000
_cell.angle_alpha   90.00
_cell.angle_beta   90.00
_cell.angle_gamma   90.00
#
_symmetry.space_group_name_H-M   'P 1'
#
loop_
_entity.id
_entity.type
_entity.pdbx_description
1 polymer ?
#
loop_
_entity_poly.entity_id
_entity_poly.type
_entity_poly.pdbx_seq_one_letter_code
_entity_poly.pdbx_strand_id
1 'polypeptide(L)'
;MQDNNFNEFKSKLDDFVPLLPDVVIEYFMEKAGIDSSDENVRKYVSLLAQKFITDVSTSAMQFRKIHHKGASKDKRMPKEKKNTLQIADIEKALAEYGIDISRPFYFM
;
A
#
# COMPACT_ATOMS: atom_id res chain seq x y z
N MET A 1 7.13 17.16 -24.33
CA MET A 1 6.14 17.35 -23.25
C MET A 1 6.36 16.38 -22.09
N GLN A 2 6.70 15.10 -22.33
CA GLN A 2 6.99 14.13 -21.26
C GLN A 2 8.27 14.42 -20.45
N ASP A 3 9.33 14.94 -21.10
CA ASP A 3 10.61 15.19 -20.41
C ASP A 3 10.53 16.29 -19.34
N ASN A 4 9.71 17.32 -19.57
CA ASN A 4 9.48 18.38 -18.60
C ASN A 4 8.82 17.83 -17.32
N ASN A 5 7.90 16.88 -17.46
CA ASN A 5 7.18 16.30 -16.32
C ASN A 5 8.10 15.39 -15.48
N PHE A 6 9.03 14.66 -16.12
CA PHE A 6 10.00 13.82 -15.41
C PHE A 6 11.04 14.65 -14.66
N ASN A 7 11.54 15.73 -15.28
CA ASN A 7 12.47 16.65 -14.61
C ASN A 7 11.81 17.40 -13.44
N GLU A 8 10.55 17.79 -13.59
CA GLU A 8 9.77 18.38 -12.49
C GLU A 8 9.57 17.37 -11.34
N PHE A 9 9.28 16.10 -11.67
CA PHE A 9 9.20 15.04 -10.66
C PHE A 9 10.53 14.84 -9.93
N LYS A 10 11.65 14.80 -10.65
CA LYS A 10 12.98 14.67 -10.05
C LYS A 10 13.30 15.82 -9.11
N SER A 11 12.98 17.05 -9.52
CA SER A 11 13.15 18.23 -8.66
C SER A 11 12.32 18.15 -7.38
N LYS A 12 11.09 17.61 -7.45
CA LYS A 12 10.25 17.39 -6.26
C LYS A 12 10.76 16.26 -5.37
N LEU A 13 11.50 15.31 -5.93
CA LEU A 13 12.08 14.20 -5.20
C LEU A 13 13.27 14.63 -4.34
N ASP A 14 14.05 15.63 -4.80
CA ASP A 14 15.18 16.15 -4.03
C ASP A 14 14.71 16.69 -2.65
N ASP A 15 13.57 17.39 -2.64
CA ASP A 15 12.93 17.95 -1.44
C ASP A 15 12.09 16.94 -0.63
N PHE A 16 11.90 15.72 -1.16
CA PHE A 16 11.09 14.71 -0.49
C PHE A 16 11.82 14.11 0.72
N VAL A 17 11.18 14.18 1.88
CA VAL A 17 11.64 13.50 3.10
C VAL A 17 10.88 12.18 3.24
N PRO A 18 11.55 11.02 3.09
CA PRO A 18 10.89 9.73 3.17
C PRO A 18 10.32 9.43 4.56
N LEU A 19 9.16 8.75 4.60
CA LEU A 19 8.60 8.22 5.85
C LEU A 19 9.43 7.04 6.38
N LEU A 20 9.98 6.23 5.48
CA LEU A 20 10.79 5.07 5.83
C LEU A 20 12.22 5.52 6.13
N PRO A 21 12.82 5.10 7.27
CA PRO A 21 14.20 5.43 7.57
C PRO A 21 15.17 4.85 6.53
N ASP A 22 16.23 5.60 6.22
CA ASP A 22 17.21 5.21 5.19
C ASP A 22 17.82 3.83 5.44
N VAL A 23 18.14 3.51 6.69
CA VAL A 23 18.72 2.20 7.09
C VAL A 23 17.82 1.03 6.70
N VAL A 24 16.50 1.21 6.74
CA VAL A 24 15.54 0.16 6.34
C VAL A 24 15.57 -0.03 4.83
N ILE A 25 15.64 1.06 4.07
CA ILE A 25 15.69 1.03 2.61
C ILE A 25 17.01 0.42 2.15
N GLU A 26 18.14 0.82 2.74
CA GLU A 26 19.47 0.27 2.46
C GLU A 26 19.50 -1.23 2.68
N TYR A 27 19.00 -1.71 3.83
CA TYR A 27 18.91 -3.14 4.11
C TYR A 27 18.14 -3.91 3.01
N PHE A 28 16.99 -3.39 2.56
CA PHE A 28 16.22 -4.07 1.51
C PHE A 28 16.84 -3.94 0.11
N MET A 29 17.55 -2.85 -0.17
CA MET A 29 18.30 -2.66 -1.42
C MET A 29 19.49 -3.61 -1.50
N GLU A 30 20.30 -3.71 -0.44
CA GLU A 30 21.40 -4.67 -0.34
C GLU A 30 20.89 -6.11 -0.46
N LYS A 31 19.79 -6.43 0.23
CA LYS A 31 19.15 -7.76 0.14
C LYS A 31 18.67 -8.09 -1.28
N ALA A 32 18.26 -7.09 -2.05
CA ALA A 32 17.88 -7.24 -3.46
C ALA A 32 19.10 -7.24 -4.41
N GLY A 33 20.32 -7.04 -3.90
CA GLY A 33 21.54 -6.94 -4.71
C GLY A 33 21.72 -5.60 -5.40
N ILE A 34 21.06 -4.55 -4.92
CA ILE A 34 21.15 -3.19 -5.45
C ILE A 34 22.12 -2.38 -4.59
N ASP A 35 23.27 -2.05 -5.16
CA ASP A 35 24.20 -1.08 -4.60
C ASP A 35 24.09 0.22 -5.40
N SER A 36 23.62 1.30 -4.76
CA SER A 36 23.48 2.61 -5.39
C SER A 36 23.88 3.70 -4.42
N SER A 37 24.82 4.54 -4.83
CA SER A 37 25.30 5.69 -4.03
C SER A 37 24.42 6.94 -4.20
N ASP A 38 23.42 6.91 -5.08
CA ASP A 38 22.53 8.05 -5.33
C ASP A 38 21.38 8.07 -4.31
N GLU A 39 21.33 9.12 -3.50
CA GLU A 39 20.27 9.33 -2.50
C GLU A 39 18.87 9.38 -3.13
N ASN A 40 18.76 9.88 -4.36
CA ASN A 40 17.49 9.96 -5.06
C ASN A 40 16.93 8.58 -5.41
N VAL A 41 17.78 7.58 -5.62
CA VAL A 41 17.33 6.19 -5.82
C VAL A 41 16.69 5.67 -4.53
N ARG A 42 17.30 5.91 -3.36
CA ARG A 42 16.71 5.52 -2.06
C ARG A 42 15.37 6.22 -1.82
N LYS A 43 15.31 7.54 -2.04
CA LYS A 43 14.07 8.33 -1.91
C LYS A 43 12.97 7.81 -2.84
N TYR A 44 13.33 7.47 -4.07
CA TYR A 44 12.39 6.94 -5.05
C TYR A 44 11.83 5.58 -4.64
N VAL A 45 12.69 4.65 -4.21
CA VAL A 45 12.26 3.33 -3.71
C VAL A 45 11.34 3.49 -2.50
N SER A 46 11.68 4.36 -1.56
CA SER A 46 10.81 4.64 -0.42
C SER A 46 9.46 5.22 -0.84
N LEU A 47 9.44 6.16 -1.79
CA LEU A 47 8.21 6.77 -2.28
C LEU A 47 7.32 5.73 -2.96
N LEU A 48 7.89 4.84 -3.78
CA LEU A 48 7.16 3.76 -4.42
C LEU A 48 6.58 2.77 -3.41
N ALA A 49 7.36 2.37 -2.40
CA ALA A 49 6.88 1.49 -1.34
C ALA A 49 5.72 2.14 -0.57
N GLN A 50 5.85 3.42 -0.22
CA GLN A 50 4.81 4.18 0.47
C GLN A 50 3.54 4.32 -0.39
N LYS A 51 3.69 4.63 -1.68
CA LYS A 51 2.58 4.70 -2.63
C LYS A 51 1.86 3.36 -2.72
N PHE A 52 2.60 2.26 -2.88
CA PHE A 52 2.04 0.92 -2.99
C PHE A 52 1.18 0.56 -1.75
N ILE A 53 1.71 0.75 -0.55
CA ILE A 53 0.97 0.50 0.69
C ILE A 53 -0.28 1.39 0.79
N THR A 54 -0.16 2.66 0.37
CA THR A 54 -1.29 3.61 0.38
C THR A 54 -2.40 3.17 -0.57
N ASP A 55 -2.05 2.74 -1.77
CA ASP A 55 -3.01 2.29 -2.78
C ASP A 55 -3.76 1.03 -2.31
N VAL A 56 -3.02 0.03 -1.79
CA VAL A 56 -3.61 -1.20 -1.22
C VAL A 56 -4.52 -0.87 -0.04
N SER A 57 -4.07 -0.02 0.89
CA SER A 57 -4.86 0.38 2.06
C SER A 57 -6.13 1.13 1.68
N THR A 58 -6.05 1.96 0.64
CA THR A 58 -7.19 2.72 0.12
C THR A 58 -8.19 1.78 -0.54
N SER A 59 -7.74 0.83 -1.37
CA SER A 59 -8.59 -0.19 -1.98
C SER A 59 -9.27 -1.06 -0.91
N ALA A 60 -8.52 -1.55 0.08
CA ALA A 60 -9.08 -2.32 1.21
C ALA A 60 -10.14 -1.52 1.99
N MET A 61 -9.93 -0.21 2.22
CA MET A 61 -10.93 0.64 2.85
C MET A 61 -12.21 0.78 2.00
N GLN A 62 -12.10 0.79 0.67
CA GLN A 62 -13.25 0.81 -0.23
C GLN A 62 -14.05 -0.49 -0.15
N PHE A 63 -13.37 -1.65 -0.18
CA PHE A 63 -14.01 -2.95 0.03
C PHE A 63 -14.74 -3.03 1.37
N ARG A 64 -14.11 -2.55 2.45
CA ARG A 64 -14.73 -2.48 3.78
C ARG A 64 -16.02 -1.67 3.78
N LYS A 65 -16.02 -0.50 3.14
CA LYS A 65 -17.20 0.38 3.03
C LYS A 65 -18.33 -0.29 2.24
N ILE A 66 -18.02 -1.02 1.17
CA ILE A 66 -19.02 -1.76 0.38
C ILE A 66 -19.64 -2.87 1.23
N HIS A 67 -18.81 -3.66 1.92
CA HIS A 67 -19.27 -4.74 2.78
C HIS A 67 -20.16 -4.23 3.93
N HIS A 68 -19.74 -3.14 4.58
CA HIS A 68 -20.49 -2.50 5.66
C HIS A 68 -21.85 -1.96 5.21
N LYS A 69 -21.94 -1.31 4.04
CA LYS A 69 -23.21 -0.85 3.46
C LYS A 69 -24.16 -2.02 3.16
N GLY A 70 -23.64 -3.18 2.77
CA GLY A 70 -24.41 -4.41 2.60
C GLY A 70 -24.99 -4.91 3.92
N ALA A 71 -24.15 -5.01 4.96
CA ALA A 71 -24.56 -5.47 6.29
C ALA A 71 -25.55 -4.53 6.99
N SER A 72 -25.40 -3.20 6.81
CA SER A 72 -26.30 -2.22 7.44
C SER A 72 -27.74 -2.24 6.89
N LYS A 73 -28.01 -2.92 5.76
CA LYS A 73 -29.38 -3.15 5.27
C LYS A 73 -30.10 -4.24 6.05
N ASP A 74 -29.36 -5.14 6.70
CA ASP A 74 -29.93 -6.17 7.55
C ASP A 74 -30.09 -5.63 8.98
N LYS A 75 -31.36 -5.43 9.40
CA LYS A 75 -31.69 -4.95 10.75
C LYS A 75 -31.29 -5.94 11.86
N ARG A 76 -30.97 -7.19 11.52
CA ARG A 76 -30.51 -8.22 12.47
C ARG A 76 -29.02 -8.12 12.79
N MET A 77 -28.24 -7.44 11.93
CA MET A 77 -26.81 -7.28 12.12
C MET A 77 -26.53 -6.02 12.96
N PRO A 78 -25.69 -6.10 14.00
CA PRO A 78 -25.27 -4.93 14.75
C PRO A 78 -24.53 -3.97 13.81
N LYS A 79 -24.91 -2.69 13.82
CA LYS A 79 -24.20 -1.65 13.07
C LYS A 79 -22.81 -1.49 13.67
N GLU A 80 -21.79 -2.06 13.04
CA GLU A 80 -20.40 -1.77 13.41
C GLU A 80 -20.11 -0.30 13.15
N LYS A 81 -19.86 0.50 14.20
CA LYS A 81 -19.60 1.94 14.03
C LYS A 81 -18.14 2.26 13.71
N LYS A 82 -17.23 1.31 13.94
CA LYS A 82 -15.78 1.51 13.80
C LYS A 82 -15.30 0.90 12.50
N ASN A 83 -14.51 1.66 11.75
CA ASN A 83 -13.84 1.14 10.57
C ASN A 83 -12.67 0.25 11.02
N THR A 84 -12.73 -1.03 10.69
CA THR A 84 -11.70 -2.03 11.03
C THR A 84 -11.13 -2.62 9.75
N LEU A 85 -9.81 -2.71 9.66
CA LEU A 85 -9.14 -3.39 8.56
C LEU A 85 -9.26 -4.91 8.78
N GLN A 86 -9.99 -5.61 7.92
CA GLN A 86 -10.15 -7.07 7.99
C GLN A 86 -9.41 -7.77 6.85
N ILE A 87 -9.00 -9.02 7.11
CA ILE A 87 -8.27 -9.87 6.16
C ILE A 87 -9.07 -10.01 4.84
N ALA A 88 -10.37 -10.23 4.92
CA ALA A 88 -11.23 -10.37 3.74
C ALA A 88 -11.25 -9.11 2.82
N ASP A 89 -11.02 -7.92 3.39
CA ASP A 89 -10.96 -6.68 2.61
C ASP A 89 -9.56 -6.52 1.97
N ILE A 90 -8.51 -6.95 2.66
CA ILE A 90 -7.14 -6.97 2.15
C ILE A 90 -6.96 -8.00 1.04
N GLU A 91 -7.52 -9.21 1.22
CA GLU A 91 -7.47 -10.29 0.22
C GLU A 91 -8.05 -9.81 -1.12
N LYS A 92 -9.20 -9.11 -1.08
CA LYS A 92 -9.80 -8.53 -2.28
C LYS A 92 -8.94 -7.42 -2.88
N ALA A 93 -8.40 -6.53 -2.06
CA ALA A 93 -7.53 -5.45 -2.52
C ALA A 93 -6.26 -5.99 -3.20
N LEU A 94 -5.66 -7.04 -2.65
CA LEU A 94 -4.43 -7.63 -3.19
C LEU A 94 -4.69 -8.53 -4.40
N ALA A 95 -5.89 -9.12 -4.51
CA ALA A 95 -6.31 -9.82 -5.71
C ALA A 95 -6.35 -8.91 -6.96
N GLU A 96 -6.63 -7.61 -6.81
CA GLU A 96 -6.56 -6.62 -7.91
C GLU A 96 -5.13 -6.44 -8.45
N TYR A 97 -4.12 -6.70 -7.61
CA TYR A 97 -2.71 -6.70 -7.99
C TYR A 97 -2.19 -8.09 -8.40
N GLY A 98 -3.06 -9.10 -8.48
CA GLY A 98 -2.69 -10.48 -8.82
C GLY A 98 -2.03 -11.27 -7.69
N ILE A 99 -2.15 -10.80 -6.44
CA ILE A 99 -1.58 -11.46 -5.25
C ILE A 99 -2.68 -12.24 -4.55
N ASP A 100 -2.57 -13.57 -4.52
CA ASP A 100 -3.50 -14.46 -3.81
C ASP A 100 -3.02 -14.75 -2.39
N ILE A 101 -3.89 -14.51 -1.40
CA ILE A 101 -3.62 -14.70 0.04
C ILE A 101 -4.67 -15.63 0.66
N SER A 102 -5.35 -16.45 -0.15
CA SER A 102 -6.35 -17.41 0.30
C SER A 102 -5.88 -18.19 1.54
N ARG A 103 -6.53 -17.94 2.68
CA ARG A 103 -6.29 -18.63 3.95
C ARG A 103 -7.56 -19.33 4.41
N PRO A 104 -7.47 -20.58 4.88
CA PRO A 104 -8.61 -21.27 5.44
C PRO A 104 -9.04 -20.58 6.75
N PHE A 105 -10.34 -20.46 6.97
CA PHE A 105 -10.90 -19.85 8.19
C PHE A 105 -10.63 -20.68 9.46
N TYR A 106 -10.38 -21.97 9.29
CA TYR A 106 -10.01 -22.91 10.34
C TYR A 106 -9.18 -24.04 9.74
N PHE A 107 -8.30 -24.62 10.55
CA PHE A 107 -7.63 -25.88 10.24
C PHE A 107 -8.41 -27.00 10.94
N MET A 108 -8.73 -28.08 10.23
CA MET A 108 -9.27 -29.32 10.83
C MET A 108 -8.15 -30.14 11.44
#